data_AF-A0A521UKH8-F1
#
_entry.id   AF-A0A521UKH8-F1
#
_cell.length_a   1.000
_cell.length_b   1.000
_cell.length_c   1.000
_cell.angle_alpha   90.00
_cell.angle_beta   90.00
_cell.angle_gamma   90.00
#
_symmetry.space_group_name_H-M   'P 1'
#
loop_
_entity.id
_entity.type
_entity.pdbx_description
1 polymer ?
#
loop_
_entity_poly.entity_id
_entity_poly.type
_entity_poly.pdbx_seq_one_letter_code
_entity_poly.pdbx_strand_id
1 'polypeptide(L)'
;MENEAHTVALQTQAAEQRAREDAHALDVMGELRRAFQRINLLFDACDRWLRDPDNQEQYTLDPRSEDVSVVYAEPNEDGKPVRKKARLSALLAQLAKDGVMVQGWETKHADPRELVLKTAAQLEGQTELLAKLLGELDERPQVNVLLAPEWQAMRATLVDALSPFPDARSAVADALVKLEAGANGHRR
;
A
#
# COMPACT_ATOMS: atom_id res chain seq x y z
N MET A 1 16.24 25.82 46.53
CA MET A 1 15.74 26.68 45.44
C MET A 1 16.49 26.48 44.12
N GLU A 2 17.82 26.31 44.09
CA GLU A 2 18.55 26.02 42.83
C GLU A 2 18.18 24.68 42.17
N ASN A 3 17.83 23.65 42.96
CA ASN A 3 17.53 22.31 42.44
C ASN A 3 16.16 22.22 41.75
N GLU A 4 15.18 23.03 42.16
CA GLU A 4 13.84 23.10 41.56
C GLU A 4 13.85 23.87 40.23
N ALA A 5 14.63 24.95 40.14
CA ALA A 5 14.79 25.70 38.89
C ALA A 5 15.46 24.83 37.80
N HIS A 6 16.40 23.98 38.19
CA HIS A 6 17.09 23.07 37.27
C HIS A 6 16.20 21.91 36.78
N THR A 7 15.28 21.43 37.62
CA THR A 7 14.30 20.39 37.24
C THR A 7 13.21 20.94 36.32
N VAL A 8 12.72 22.15 36.59
CA VAL A 8 11.75 22.83 35.72
C VAL A 8 12.35 23.14 34.34
N ALA A 9 13.61 23.56 34.29
CA ALA A 9 14.33 23.78 33.02
C ALA A 9 14.49 22.48 32.21
N LEU A 10 14.87 21.37 32.86
CA LEU A 10 14.97 20.05 32.22
C LEU A 10 13.61 19.54 31.70
N GLN A 11 12.53 19.73 32.46
CA GLN A 11 11.18 19.35 32.04
C GLN A 11 10.68 20.18 30.86
N THR A 12 10.96 21.48 30.85
CA THR A 12 10.60 22.39 29.75
C THR A 12 11.35 22.01 28.48
N GLN A 13 12.65 21.73 28.59
CA GLN A 13 13.48 21.31 27.46
C GLN A 13 13.03 19.95 26.90
N ALA A 14 12.68 18.99 27.75
CA ALA A 14 12.14 17.69 27.33
C ALA A 14 10.77 17.82 26.64
N ALA A 15 9.91 18.73 27.09
CA ALA A 15 8.62 19.01 26.46
C ALA A 15 8.78 19.67 25.09
N GLU A 16 9.70 20.64 24.95
CA GLU A 16 10.03 21.25 23.66
C GLU A 16 10.64 20.25 22.68
N GLN A 17 11.48 19.34 23.16
CA GLN A 17 12.12 18.31 22.34
C GLN A 17 11.12 17.28 21.84
N ARG A 18 10.20 16.82 22.69
CA ARG A 18 9.04 16.01 22.28
C ARG A 18 8.16 16.73 21.26
N ALA A 19 7.84 18.00 21.49
CA ALA A 19 7.03 18.77 20.55
C ALA A 19 7.70 18.91 19.17
N ARG A 20 9.04 19.03 19.13
CA ARG A 20 9.82 19.04 17.87
C ARG A 20 9.83 17.68 17.19
N GLU A 21 9.98 16.59 17.95
CA GLU A 21 9.92 15.23 17.43
C GLU A 21 8.54 14.92 16.84
N ASP A 22 7.47 15.29 17.54
CA ASP A 22 6.09 15.14 17.08
C ASP A 22 5.82 15.96 15.81
N ALA A 23 6.29 17.22 15.77
CA ALA A 23 6.16 18.08 14.60
C ALA A 23 6.93 17.51 13.39
N HIS A 24 8.13 16.99 13.60
CA HIS A 24 8.93 16.35 12.55
C HIS A 24 8.25 15.05 12.06
N ALA A 25 7.69 14.24 12.96
CA ALA A 25 6.95 13.04 12.59
C ALA A 25 5.69 13.36 11.76
N LEU A 26 4.93 14.39 12.16
CA LEU A 26 3.77 14.89 11.39
C LEU A 26 4.16 15.37 9.99
N ASP A 27 5.32 16.03 9.84
CA ASP A 27 5.82 16.50 8.55
C ASP A 27 6.23 15.32 7.63
N VAL A 28 6.97 14.35 8.17
CA VAL A 28 7.35 13.12 7.43
C VAL A 28 6.12 12.35 6.97
N MET A 29 5.12 12.19 7.84
CA MET A 29 3.86 11.53 7.47
C MET A 29 3.07 12.32 6.43
N GLY A 30 3.12 13.66 6.50
CA GLY A 30 2.56 14.55 5.48
C GLY A 30 3.21 14.33 4.11
N GLU A 31 4.54 14.28 4.06
CA GLU A 31 5.30 14.02 2.82
C GLU A 31 5.06 12.62 2.26
N LEU A 32 5.02 11.59 3.12
CA LEU A 32 4.70 10.23 2.70
C LEU A 32 3.31 10.15 2.06
N ARG A 33 2.29 10.77 2.66
CA ARG A 33 0.95 10.83 2.06
C ARG A 33 0.95 11.52 0.70
N ARG A 34 1.69 12.63 0.55
CA ARG A 34 1.85 13.32 -0.74
C ARG A 34 2.55 12.44 -1.78
N ALA A 35 3.57 11.69 -1.38
CA ALA A 35 4.25 10.74 -2.24
C ALA A 35 3.30 9.63 -2.70
N PHE A 36 2.48 9.07 -1.80
CA PHE A 36 1.48 8.05 -2.14
C PHE A 36 0.43 8.57 -3.13
N GLN A 37 -0.08 9.78 -2.92
CA GLN A 37 -1.03 10.38 -3.87
C GLN A 37 -0.43 10.51 -5.27
N ARG A 38 0.84 10.90 -5.38
CA ARG A 38 1.54 10.98 -6.67
C ARG A 38 1.73 9.61 -7.33
N ILE A 39 2.04 8.60 -6.53
CA ILE A 39 2.20 7.22 -7.01
C ILE A 39 0.86 6.68 -7.53
N ASN A 40 -0.23 6.90 -6.79
CA ASN A 40 -1.57 6.49 -7.23
C ASN A 40 -1.97 7.17 -8.54
N LEU A 41 -1.68 8.46 -8.70
CA LEU A 41 -1.92 9.17 -9.97
C LEU A 41 -1.13 8.57 -11.15
N LEU A 42 0.10 8.10 -10.90
CA LEU A 42 0.88 7.37 -11.90
C LEU A 42 0.19 6.05 -12.25
N PHE A 43 -0.22 5.26 -11.26
CA PHE A 43 -0.91 3.99 -11.49
C PHE A 43 -2.24 4.17 -12.24
N ASP A 44 -3.03 5.19 -11.90
CA ASP A 44 -4.26 5.51 -12.63
C ASP A 44 -4.01 5.92 -14.09
N ALA A 45 -2.87 6.57 -14.36
CA ALA A 45 -2.45 6.88 -15.72
C ALA A 45 -2.03 5.60 -16.48
N CYS A 46 -1.34 4.70 -15.79
CA CYS A 46 -0.94 3.41 -16.35
C CYS A 46 -2.14 2.50 -16.62
N ASP A 47 -3.08 2.33 -15.67
CA ASP A 47 -4.33 1.57 -15.86
C ASP A 47 -5.07 2.01 -17.12
N ARG A 48 -5.35 3.32 -17.23
CA ARG A 48 -6.05 3.89 -18.38
C ARG A 48 -5.33 3.64 -19.70
N TRP A 49 -4.00 3.69 -19.70
CA TRP A 49 -3.20 3.51 -20.91
C TRP A 49 -3.06 2.03 -21.31
N LEU A 50 -3.12 1.11 -20.33
CA LEU A 50 -2.97 -0.33 -20.54
C LEU A 50 -4.27 -1.04 -20.95
N ARG A 51 -5.43 -0.45 -20.66
CA ARG A 51 -6.73 -1.01 -21.08
C ARG A 51 -6.82 -1.13 -22.60
N ASP A 52 -7.35 -2.27 -23.03
CA ASP A 52 -7.64 -2.52 -24.43
C ASP A 52 -8.72 -1.54 -24.92
N PRO A 53 -8.47 -0.78 -26.01
CA PRO A 53 -9.44 0.17 -26.55
C PRO A 53 -10.72 -0.50 -27.07
N ASP A 54 -10.65 -1.76 -27.51
CA ASP A 54 -11.78 -2.54 -28.01
C ASP A 54 -12.47 -3.33 -26.88
N ASN A 55 -11.77 -3.59 -25.75
CA ASN A 55 -12.32 -4.25 -24.56
C ASN A 55 -11.78 -3.66 -23.23
N GLN A 56 -12.52 -2.72 -22.65
CA GLN A 56 -12.09 -2.00 -21.43
C GLN A 56 -12.00 -2.84 -20.15
N GLU A 57 -12.45 -4.09 -20.15
CA GLU A 57 -12.33 -5.03 -19.02
C GLU A 57 -10.99 -5.77 -19.00
N GLN A 58 -10.18 -5.63 -20.05
CA GLN A 58 -8.92 -6.35 -20.18
C GLN A 58 -7.76 -5.39 -20.49
N TYR A 59 -6.57 -5.78 -20.05
CA TYR A 59 -5.33 -5.09 -20.44
C TYR A 59 -4.76 -5.70 -21.71
N THR A 60 -4.28 -4.84 -22.61
CA THR A 60 -3.46 -5.27 -23.74
C THR A 60 -2.03 -4.80 -23.56
N LEU A 61 -1.12 -5.78 -23.58
CA LEU A 61 0.31 -5.56 -23.58
C LEU A 61 0.88 -5.52 -24.99
N ASP A 62 0.01 -5.61 -26.02
CA ASP A 62 0.45 -5.50 -27.40
C ASP A 62 0.82 -4.05 -27.70
N PRO A 63 2.00 -3.80 -28.27
CA PRO A 63 2.42 -2.45 -28.61
C PRO A 63 1.38 -1.85 -29.57
N ARG A 64 1.08 -0.55 -29.44
CA ARG A 64 0.09 0.12 -30.29
C ARG A 64 0.81 0.64 -31.52
N SER A 65 0.12 0.69 -32.66
CA SER A 65 0.69 1.23 -33.91
C SER A 65 1.09 2.71 -33.79
N GLU A 66 0.51 3.41 -32.81
CA GLU A 66 0.81 4.78 -32.44
C GLU A 66 2.14 4.90 -31.68
N ASP A 67 2.54 3.88 -30.93
CA ASP A 67 3.73 3.89 -30.07
C ASP A 67 5.01 3.54 -30.86
N VAL A 68 4.86 2.98 -32.05
CA VAL A 68 5.98 2.49 -32.86
C VAL A 68 6.41 3.47 -33.93
N SER A 69 7.69 3.87 -33.86
CA SER A 69 8.35 4.61 -34.93
C SER A 69 9.07 3.63 -35.86
N VAL A 70 8.69 3.61 -37.14
CA VAL A 70 9.33 2.82 -38.17
C VAL A 70 10.32 3.70 -38.93
N VAL A 71 11.53 3.18 -39.10
CA VAL A 71 12.58 3.80 -39.91
C VAL A 71 12.75 2.94 -41.16
N TYR A 72 12.51 3.52 -42.32
CA TYR A 72 12.48 2.82 -43.59
C TYR A 72 13.21 3.65 -44.66
N ALA A 73 13.51 3.04 -45.80
CA ALA A 73 14.16 3.71 -46.92
C ALA A 73 13.24 3.70 -48.13
N GLU A 74 13.06 4.86 -48.74
CA GLU A 74 12.39 5.00 -50.03
C GLU A 74 13.41 5.47 -51.07
N PRO A 75 13.34 4.97 -52.32
CA PRO A 75 14.13 5.51 -53.41
C PRO A 75 13.69 6.96 -53.70
N ASN A 76 14.65 7.87 -53.79
CA ASN A 76 14.40 9.23 -54.27
C ASN A 76 14.23 9.26 -55.80
N GLU A 77 13.97 10.44 -56.39
CA GLU A 77 13.89 10.63 -57.86
C GLU A 77 15.16 10.14 -58.59
N ASP A 78 16.33 10.18 -57.94
CA ASP A 78 17.61 9.66 -58.44
C ASP A 78 17.86 8.16 -58.12
N GLY A 79 16.87 7.44 -57.59
CA GLY A 79 16.96 6.02 -57.20
C GLY A 79 17.79 5.75 -55.93
N LYS A 80 18.38 6.77 -55.30
CA LYS A 80 19.16 6.62 -54.06
C LYS A 80 18.21 6.41 -52.86
N PRO A 81 18.49 5.46 -51.96
CA PRO A 81 17.65 5.22 -50.78
C PRO A 81 17.79 6.39 -49.80
N VAL A 82 16.67 7.05 -49.50
CA VAL A 82 16.57 8.11 -48.50
C VAL A 82 15.90 7.54 -47.26
N ARG A 83 16.60 7.64 -46.14
CA ARG A 83 16.12 7.17 -44.84
C ARG A 83 15.02 8.12 -44.34
N LYS A 84 13.84 7.58 -44.07
CA LYS A 84 12.71 8.28 -43.47
C LYS A 84 12.30 7.64 -42.15
N LYS A 85 11.64 8.44 -41.31
CA LYS A 85 11.05 8.00 -40.04
C LYS A 85 9.57 8.39 -40.05
N ALA A 86 8.69 7.43 -39.79
CA ALA A 86 7.25 7.66 -39.67
C ALA A 86 6.66 6.80 -38.53
N ARG A 87 5.44 7.12 -38.10
CA ARG A 87 4.68 6.25 -37.18
C ARG A 87 4.22 5.01 -37.94
N LEU A 88 4.18 3.84 -37.28
CA LEU A 88 3.67 2.61 -37.87
C LEU A 88 2.23 2.81 -38.36
N SER A 89 1.38 3.47 -37.58
CA SER A 89 0.01 3.83 -37.97
C SER A 89 -0.08 4.59 -39.30
N ALA A 90 0.83 5.54 -39.55
CA ALA A 90 0.86 6.31 -40.79
C ALA A 90 1.25 5.43 -42.00
N LEU A 91 2.19 4.50 -41.81
CA LEU A 91 2.58 3.55 -42.87
C LEU A 91 1.50 2.53 -43.15
N LEU A 92 0.82 2.03 -42.12
CA LEU A 92 -0.33 1.13 -42.29
C LEU A 92 -1.47 1.83 -43.04
N ALA A 93 -1.76 3.09 -42.72
CA ALA A 93 -2.76 3.88 -43.44
C ALA A 93 -2.36 4.13 -44.91
N GLN A 94 -1.07 4.29 -45.19
CA GLN A 94 -0.56 4.43 -46.56
C GLN A 94 -0.71 3.10 -47.34
N LEU A 95 -0.30 1.98 -46.75
CA LEU A 95 -0.45 0.64 -47.35
C LEU A 95 -1.93 0.27 -47.60
N ALA A 96 -2.84 0.68 -46.71
CA ALA A 96 -4.26 0.48 -46.91
C ALA A 96 -4.80 1.23 -48.14
N LYS A 97 -4.26 2.41 -48.48
CA LYS A 97 -4.60 3.13 -49.72
C LYS A 97 -4.14 2.38 -50.97
N ASP A 98 -3.04 1.65 -50.87
CA ASP A 98 -2.50 0.80 -51.93
C ASP A 98 -3.20 -0.57 -51.99
N GLY A 99 -4.25 -0.78 -51.18
CA GLY A 99 -5.06 -2.01 -51.15
C GLY A 99 -4.42 -3.16 -50.37
N VAL A 100 -3.34 -2.92 -49.62
CA VAL A 100 -2.66 -3.94 -48.82
C VAL A 100 -3.28 -4.00 -47.43
N MET A 101 -3.89 -5.14 -47.08
CA MET A 101 -4.31 -5.42 -45.71
C MET A 101 -3.18 -6.05 -44.92
N VAL A 102 -2.83 -5.42 -43.79
CA VAL A 102 -1.83 -5.94 -42.86
C VAL A 102 -2.52 -6.79 -41.81
N GLN A 103 -2.09 -8.04 -41.64
CA GLN A 103 -2.70 -9.00 -40.71
C GLN A 103 -2.07 -9.01 -39.31
N GLY A 104 -0.88 -8.43 -39.15
CA GLY A 104 -0.20 -8.40 -37.86
C GLY A 104 1.21 -7.82 -37.97
N TRP A 105 1.82 -7.57 -36.81
CA TRP A 105 3.18 -7.08 -36.68
C TRP A 105 3.75 -7.52 -35.33
N GLU A 106 5.08 -7.55 -35.20
CA GLU A 106 5.76 -8.10 -34.02
C GLU A 106 6.89 -7.16 -33.59
N THR A 107 7.12 -7.03 -32.27
CA THR A 107 8.28 -6.31 -31.71
C THR A 107 9.16 -7.25 -30.91
N LYS A 108 10.48 -7.14 -31.09
CA LYS A 108 11.46 -7.97 -30.38
C LYS A 108 11.86 -7.45 -28.99
N HIS A 109 11.45 -6.24 -28.62
CA HIS A 109 11.87 -5.61 -27.36
C HIS A 109 10.70 -5.54 -26.40
N ALA A 110 10.99 -5.64 -25.11
CA ALA A 110 10.02 -5.55 -24.04
C ALA A 110 9.20 -4.25 -24.15
N ASP A 111 7.88 -4.37 -24.07
CA ASP A 111 7.00 -3.22 -24.09
C ASP A 111 7.23 -2.39 -22.81
N PRO A 112 7.47 -1.07 -22.91
CA PRO A 112 7.51 -0.17 -21.76
C PRO A 112 6.36 -0.39 -20.75
N ARG A 113 5.19 -0.84 -21.23
CA ARG A 113 4.02 -1.22 -20.42
C ARG A 113 4.28 -2.32 -19.41
N GLU A 114 4.95 -3.39 -19.83
CA GLU A 114 5.27 -4.52 -18.97
C GLU A 114 6.23 -4.08 -17.85
N LEU A 115 7.19 -3.21 -18.20
CA LEU A 115 8.15 -2.66 -17.25
C LEU A 115 7.46 -1.75 -16.22
N VAL A 116 6.47 -0.97 -16.65
CA VAL A 116 5.67 -0.12 -15.78
C VAL A 116 4.86 -0.94 -14.77
N LEU A 117 4.19 -2.00 -15.21
CA LEU A 117 3.43 -2.90 -14.32
C LEU A 117 4.32 -3.61 -13.30
N LYS A 118 5.48 -4.11 -13.73
CA LYS A 118 6.46 -4.72 -12.82
C LYS A 118 6.95 -3.74 -11.76
N THR A 119 7.21 -2.50 -12.17
CA THR A 119 7.65 -1.45 -11.25
C THR A 119 6.56 -1.06 -10.26
N ALA A 120 5.31 -1.02 -10.71
CA ALA A 120 4.14 -0.73 -9.87
C ALA A 120 3.96 -1.77 -8.76
N ALA A 121 3.96 -3.06 -9.12
CA ALA A 121 3.85 -4.15 -8.16
C ALA A 121 5.01 -4.15 -7.13
N GLN A 122 6.23 -3.83 -7.58
CA GLN A 122 7.38 -3.72 -6.68
C GLN A 122 7.21 -2.57 -5.67
N LEU A 123 6.65 -1.45 -6.10
CA LEU A 123 6.44 -0.26 -5.27
C LEU A 123 5.33 -0.47 -4.23
N GLU A 124 4.27 -1.21 -4.56
CA GLU A 124 3.25 -1.62 -3.58
C GLU A 124 3.85 -2.47 -2.45
N GLY A 125 4.69 -3.46 -2.76
CA GLY A 125 5.35 -4.27 -1.74
C GLY A 125 6.29 -3.47 -0.84
N GLN A 126 7.00 -2.47 -1.39
CA GLN A 126 7.83 -1.56 -0.60
C GLN A 126 7.01 -0.62 0.28
N THR A 127 5.84 -0.19 -0.21
CA THR A 127 4.88 0.64 0.52
C THR A 127 4.31 -0.08 1.74
N GLU A 128 3.89 -1.33 1.55
CA GLU A 128 3.38 -2.17 2.63
C GLU A 128 4.46 -2.39 3.70
N LEU A 129 5.69 -2.67 3.29
CA LEU A 129 6.82 -2.83 4.21
C LEU A 129 7.07 -1.55 5.03
N LEU A 130 7.04 -0.39 4.38
CA LEU A 130 7.20 0.91 5.07
C LEU A 130 6.05 1.16 6.05
N ALA A 131 4.81 0.84 5.71
CA ALA A 131 3.66 0.98 6.60
C ALA A 131 3.76 0.06 7.85
N LYS A 132 4.28 -1.16 7.68
CA LYS A 132 4.59 -2.07 8.80
C LYS A 132 5.71 -1.54 9.69
N LEU A 133 6.80 -1.05 9.08
CA LEU A 133 7.94 -0.48 9.82
C LEU A 133 7.57 0.78 10.60
N LEU A 134 6.65 1.60 10.07
CA LEU A 134 6.14 2.79 10.73
C LEU A 134 5.09 2.48 11.82
N GLY A 135 4.62 1.23 11.92
CA GLY A 135 3.63 0.81 12.92
C GLY A 135 2.20 1.26 12.63
N GLU A 136 1.93 1.78 11.43
CA GLU A 136 0.59 2.17 10.96
C GLU A 136 -0.29 0.93 10.65
N LEU A 137 0.34 -0.21 10.36
CA LEU A 137 -0.30 -1.52 10.32
C LEU A 137 -0.07 -2.25 11.64
N ASP A 138 -1.08 -2.28 12.50
CA ASP A 138 -1.02 -3.02 13.76
C ASP A 138 -1.24 -4.52 13.50
N GLU A 139 -0.16 -5.24 13.19
CA GLU A 139 -0.16 -6.70 13.00
C GLU A 139 0.04 -7.48 14.30
N ARG A 140 -0.07 -6.83 15.47
CA ARG A 140 0.11 -7.52 16.74
C ARG A 140 -0.96 -8.61 16.88
N PRO A 141 -0.56 -9.88 17.16
CA PRO A 141 -1.53 -10.94 17.37
C PRO A 141 -2.41 -10.58 18.57
N GLN A 142 -3.71 -10.38 18.31
CA GLN A 142 -4.67 -10.19 19.39
C GLN A 142 -4.88 -11.53 20.09
N VAL A 143 -4.16 -11.73 21.19
CA VAL A 143 -4.34 -12.91 22.04
C VAL A 143 -5.65 -12.76 22.79
N ASN A 144 -6.67 -13.53 22.37
CA ASN A 144 -7.90 -13.64 23.13
C ASN A 144 -7.67 -14.52 24.37
N VAL A 145 -7.27 -13.88 25.49
CA VAL A 145 -6.99 -14.55 26.77
C VAL A 145 -8.20 -15.34 27.28
N LEU A 146 -9.43 -14.97 26.90
CA LEU A 146 -10.63 -15.72 27.29
C LEU A 146 -10.72 -17.09 26.61
N LEU A 147 -10.09 -17.27 25.44
CA LEU A 147 -10.04 -18.54 24.72
C LEU A 147 -8.76 -19.33 24.99
N ALA A 148 -7.82 -18.77 25.76
CA ALA A 148 -6.58 -19.46 26.10
C ALA A 148 -6.88 -20.70 26.96
N PRO A 149 -6.47 -21.92 26.53
CA PRO A 149 -6.75 -23.15 27.28
C PRO A 149 -6.22 -23.13 28.71
N GLU A 150 -5.07 -22.49 28.93
CA GLU A 150 -4.44 -22.32 30.25
C GLU A 150 -5.31 -21.47 31.20
N TRP A 151 -5.94 -20.41 30.68
CA TRP A 151 -6.85 -19.57 31.44
C TRP A 151 -8.12 -20.34 31.83
N GLN A 152 -8.66 -21.14 30.92
CA GLN A 152 -9.82 -22.00 31.20
C GLN A 152 -9.49 -23.07 32.24
N ALA A 153 -8.34 -23.74 32.13
CA ALA A 153 -7.88 -24.74 33.09
C ALA A 153 -7.65 -24.15 34.49
N MET A 154 -7.08 -22.94 34.57
CA MET A 154 -6.89 -22.25 35.85
C MET A 154 -8.24 -21.89 36.49
N ARG A 155 -9.19 -21.35 35.73
CA ARG A 155 -10.55 -21.04 36.24
C ARG A 155 -11.27 -22.28 36.71
N ALA A 156 -11.20 -23.39 35.97
CA ALA A 156 -11.80 -24.65 36.35
C ALA A 156 -11.20 -25.16 37.67
N THR A 157 -9.86 -25.17 37.79
CA THR A 157 -9.16 -25.58 39.00
C THR A 157 -9.54 -24.71 40.21
N LEU A 158 -9.63 -23.39 40.02
CA LEU A 158 -10.04 -22.46 41.08
C LEU A 158 -11.47 -22.71 41.56
N VAL A 159 -12.42 -22.90 40.64
CA VAL A 159 -13.81 -23.19 40.98
C VAL A 159 -13.95 -24.55 41.66
N ASP A 160 -13.19 -25.55 41.21
CA ASP A 160 -13.18 -26.88 41.80
C ASP A 160 -12.60 -26.86 43.22
N ALA A 161 -11.47 -26.18 43.43
CA ALA A 161 -10.83 -26.02 44.74
C ALA A 161 -11.72 -25.27 45.75
N LEU A 162 -12.57 -24.35 45.28
CA LEU A 162 -13.55 -23.67 46.11
C LEU A 162 -14.78 -24.54 46.43
N SER A 163 -14.89 -25.74 45.88
CA SER A 163 -16.10 -26.55 46.05
C SER A 163 -16.46 -26.95 47.48
N PRO A 164 -15.48 -27.31 48.33
CA PRO A 164 -15.75 -27.60 49.73
C PRO A 164 -16.12 -26.37 50.59
N PHE A 165 -15.96 -25.15 50.08
CA PHE A 165 -16.08 -23.90 50.85
C PHE A 165 -17.18 -22.97 50.29
N PRO A 166 -18.47 -23.23 50.59
CA PRO A 166 -19.61 -22.50 50.01
C PRO A 166 -19.62 -21.00 50.34
N ASP A 167 -19.18 -20.63 51.55
CA ASP A 167 -19.12 -19.23 51.97
C ASP A 167 -18.04 -18.46 51.19
N ALA A 168 -16.88 -19.09 50.97
CA ALA A 168 -15.79 -18.51 50.17
C ALA A 168 -16.19 -18.35 48.70
N ARG A 169 -16.90 -19.35 48.14
CA ARG A 169 -17.43 -19.28 46.77
C ARG A 169 -18.40 -18.10 46.60
N SER A 170 -19.30 -17.89 47.55
CA SER A 170 -20.27 -16.78 47.53
C SER A 170 -19.58 -15.43 47.64
N ALA A 171 -18.59 -15.30 48.54
CA ALA A 171 -17.80 -14.08 48.67
C ALA A 171 -17.03 -13.72 47.39
N VAL A 172 -16.48 -14.72 46.68
CA VAL A 172 -15.80 -14.51 45.38
C VAL A 172 -16.79 -14.09 44.30
N ALA A 173 -17.97 -14.70 44.22
CA ALA A 173 -19.01 -14.33 43.26
C ALA A 173 -19.47 -12.87 43.46
N ASP A 174 -19.73 -12.47 44.70
CA ASP A 174 -20.12 -11.10 45.04
C ASP A 174 -19.04 -10.07 44.67
N ALA A 175 -17.77 -10.42 44.88
CA ALA A 175 -16.64 -9.57 44.51
C ALA A 175 -16.54 -9.39 42.99
N LEU A 176 -16.75 -10.47 42.21
CA LEU A 176 -16.74 -10.41 40.74
C LEU A 176 -17.90 -9.57 40.18
N VAL A 177 -19.11 -9.73 40.73
CA VAL A 177 -20.28 -8.91 40.33
C VAL A 177 -20.03 -7.41 40.58
N LYS A 178 -19.42 -7.07 41.72
CA LYS A 178 -19.05 -5.67 42.03
C LYS A 178 -17.99 -5.13 41.07
N LEU A 179 -17.01 -5.95 40.68
CA LEU A 179 -15.99 -5.57 39.72
C LEU A 179 -16.58 -5.31 38.33
N GLU A 180 -17.50 -6.17 37.87
CA GLU A 180 -18.21 -6.00 36.59
C GLU A 180 -19.08 -4.73 36.58
N ALA A 181 -19.77 -4.45 37.69
CA ALA A 181 -20.56 -3.23 37.83
C ALA A 181 -19.68 -1.96 37.83
N GLY A 182 -18.50 -1.99 38.45
CA GLY A 182 -17.54 -0.88 38.45
C GLY A 182 -16.88 -0.64 37.09
N ALA A 183 -16.57 -1.69 36.34
CA ALA A 183 -15.96 -1.61 35.02
C ALA A 183 -16.90 -1.05 33.95
N ASN A 184 -18.21 -1.34 34.02
CA ASN A 184 -19.21 -0.80 33.10
C ASN A 184 -19.56 0.68 33.36
N GLY A 185 -19.21 1.23 34.52
CA GLY A 185 -19.40 2.66 34.84
C GLY A 185 -18.37 3.59 34.20
N HIS A 186 -17.21 3.09 33.78
CA HIS A 186 -16.13 3.85 33.14
C HIS A 186 -16.19 3.89 31.61
N ARG A 187 -17.19 3.26 31.01
CA ARG A 187 -17.30 3.07 29.56
C ARG A 187 -18.58 3.71 28.97
N ARG A 188 -18.95 4.89 29.48
CA ARG A 188 -19.98 5.79 28.94
C ARG A 188 -19.45 7.20 28.80
#